data_AF-A0A1W2A957-F1
#
_entry.id   AF-A0A1W2A957-F1
#
_cell.length_a   1.000
_cell.length_b   1.000
_cell.length_c   1.000
_cell.angle_alpha   90.00
_cell.angle_beta   90.00
_cell.angle_gamma   90.00
#
_symmetry.space_group_name_H-M   'P 1'
#
loop_
_entity.id
_entity.type
_entity.pdbx_description
1 polymer ?
#
loop_
_entity_poly.entity_id
_entity_poly.type
_entity_poly.pdbx_seq_one_letter_code
_entity_poly.pdbx_strand_id
1 'polypeptide(L)'
;MSHAQAVPASPLKQWWLKWRFHLNILLILVPLGFMPKYFSDAKLFRGDAGLGANVVSGIQAGPYTLDLAELRDEAPREDGPAGHFKSFSASLCKACMKDVKAVYLRIGKPRSLRAAGTIFFGAPYRMGTNLPIPPRTKPDAQIWITLEGWDGSMHQASVPLAKASPATVAWLEKQGGKK
;
A
#
# COMPACT_ATOMS: atom_id res chain seq x y z
N MET A 1 17.01 47.65 -60.15
CA MET A 1 17.39 47.27 -58.78
C MET A 1 16.19 46.62 -58.13
N SER A 2 16.19 45.31 -57.95
CA SER A 2 15.05 44.57 -57.38
C SER A 2 15.15 44.60 -55.86
N HIS A 3 14.24 45.31 -55.19
CA HIS A 3 14.09 45.24 -53.74
C HIS A 3 13.42 43.92 -53.38
N ALA A 4 14.19 42.98 -52.82
CA ALA A 4 13.64 41.79 -52.20
C ALA A 4 12.81 42.20 -50.99
N GLN A 5 11.49 41.98 -51.04
CA GLN A 5 10.60 42.19 -49.90
C GLN A 5 10.95 41.18 -48.81
N ALA A 6 11.41 41.66 -47.66
CA ALA A 6 11.63 40.82 -46.49
C ALA A 6 10.28 40.31 -45.97
N VAL A 7 10.11 38.98 -45.94
CA VAL A 7 8.91 38.33 -45.39
C VAL A 7 8.76 38.72 -43.92
N PRO A 8 7.60 39.20 -43.47
CA PRO A 8 7.40 39.60 -42.08
C PRO A 8 7.60 38.39 -41.16
N ALA A 9 8.53 38.52 -40.20
CA ALA A 9 8.78 37.47 -39.23
C ALA A 9 7.60 37.38 -38.25
N SER A 10 6.92 36.23 -38.22
CA SER A 10 5.85 35.98 -37.24
C SER A 10 6.44 35.90 -35.82
N PRO A 11 5.97 36.73 -34.86
CA PRO A 11 6.47 36.72 -33.49
C PRO A 11 6.21 35.37 -32.80
N LEU A 12 5.12 34.69 -33.15
CA LEU A 12 4.80 33.34 -32.69
C LEU A 12 5.84 32.31 -33.17
N LYS A 13 6.28 32.40 -34.44
CA LYS A 13 7.30 31.51 -34.99
C LYS A 13 8.66 31.70 -34.30
N GLN A 14 9.05 32.95 -34.03
CA GLN A 14 10.29 33.25 -33.30
C GLN A 14 10.24 32.77 -31.85
N TRP A 15 9.10 32.97 -31.18
CA TRP A 15 8.89 32.46 -29.82
C TRP A 15 8.94 30.93 -29.78
N TRP A 16 8.27 30.24 -30.71
CA TRP A 16 8.33 28.78 -30.83
C TRP A 16 9.76 28.26 -31.05
N LEU A 17 10.50 28.84 -32.00
CA LEU A 17 11.88 28.42 -32.28
C LEU A 17 12.82 28.67 -31.09
N LYS A 18 12.56 29.71 -30.29
CA LYS A 18 13.29 29.98 -29.03
C LYS A 18 12.97 28.95 -27.95
N TRP A 19 11.70 28.58 -27.79
CA TRP A 19 11.24 27.73 -26.69
C TRP A 19 11.28 26.22 -27.00
N ARG A 20 11.29 25.80 -28.27
CA ARG A 20 11.25 24.36 -28.61
C ARG A 20 12.36 23.56 -27.95
N PHE A 21 13.57 24.11 -27.81
CA PHE A 21 14.70 23.42 -27.19
C PHE A 21 14.45 23.18 -25.70
N HIS A 22 13.97 24.20 -24.98
CA HIS A 22 13.63 24.09 -23.57
C HIS A 22 12.46 23.12 -23.33
N LEU A 23 11.45 23.12 -24.21
CA LEU A 23 10.36 22.16 -24.16
C LEU A 23 10.83 20.71 -24.37
N ASN A 24 11.77 20.47 -25.29
CA ASN A 24 12.37 19.14 -25.47
C ASN A 24 13.19 18.70 -24.26
N ILE A 25 13.96 19.60 -23.64
CA ILE A 25 14.66 19.31 -22.38
C ILE A 25 13.65 18.95 -21.29
N LEU A 26 12.59 19.73 -21.14
CA LEU A 26 11.57 19.48 -20.12
C LEU A 26 10.88 18.14 -20.33
N LEU A 27 10.63 17.74 -21.59
CA LEU A 27 10.09 16.43 -21.95
C LEU A 27 10.95 15.27 -21.41
N ILE A 28 12.28 15.45 -21.33
CA ILE A 28 13.21 14.45 -20.80
C ILE A 28 13.32 14.56 -19.27
N LEU A 29 13.44 15.78 -18.74
CA LEU A 29 13.64 16.00 -17.31
C LEU A 29 12.44 15.61 -16.46
N VAL A 30 11.21 15.78 -16.97
CA VAL A 30 10.00 15.45 -16.22
C VAL A 30 9.95 13.96 -15.85
N PRO A 31 10.04 13.00 -16.78
CA PRO A 31 10.10 11.57 -16.43
C PRO A 31 11.27 11.22 -15.50
N LEU A 32 12.46 11.79 -15.75
CA LEU A 32 13.65 11.57 -14.91
C LEU A 32 13.41 12.01 -13.46
N GLY A 33 12.70 13.13 -13.25
CA GLY A 33 12.34 13.61 -11.91
C GLY A 33 11.42 12.64 -11.15
N PHE A 34 10.57 11.88 -11.85
CA PHE A 34 9.67 10.89 -11.24
C PHE A 34 10.31 9.50 -11.05
N MET A 35 11.43 9.20 -11.72
CA MET A 35 12.08 7.88 -11.65
C MET A 35 12.40 7.41 -10.22
N PRO A 36 12.96 8.22 -9.30
CA PRO A 36 13.27 7.76 -7.95
C PRO A 36 12.06 7.17 -7.21
N LYS A 37 10.90 7.87 -7.26
CA LYS A 37 9.66 7.40 -6.65
C LYS A 37 9.13 6.15 -7.34
N TYR A 38 9.19 6.10 -8.67
CA TYR A 38 8.78 4.92 -9.41
C TYR A 38 9.59 3.68 -9.00
N PHE A 39 10.92 3.80 -8.89
CA PHE A 39 11.75 2.67 -8.49
C PHE A 39 11.61 2.29 -7.01
N SER A 40 11.41 3.25 -6.10
CA SER A 40 11.11 2.92 -4.71
C SER A 40 9.80 2.14 -4.59
N ASP A 41 8.78 2.58 -5.32
CA ASP A 41 7.47 1.93 -5.35
C ASP A 41 7.54 0.54 -5.99
N ALA A 42 8.32 0.39 -7.07
CA ALA A 42 8.54 -0.90 -7.72
C ALA A 42 9.30 -1.88 -6.81
N LYS A 43 10.36 -1.43 -6.12
CA LYS A 43 11.09 -2.24 -5.13
C LYS A 43 10.20 -2.68 -3.98
N LEU A 44 9.39 -1.76 -3.46
CA LEU A 44 8.43 -2.05 -2.41
C LEU A 44 7.38 -3.06 -2.86
N PHE A 45 6.87 -2.95 -4.10
CA PHE A 45 5.88 -3.89 -4.63
C PHE A 45 6.46 -5.29 -4.89
N ARG A 46 7.67 -5.38 -5.44
CA ARG A 46 8.39 -6.65 -5.67
C ARG A 46 8.87 -7.31 -4.38
N GLY A 47 9.20 -6.49 -3.39
CA GLY A 47 9.70 -6.93 -2.09
C GLY A 47 11.17 -6.82 -1.85
N ASP A 48 11.87 -6.21 -2.79
CA ASP A 48 13.29 -5.87 -2.67
C ASP A 48 13.54 -4.88 -1.53
N ALA A 49 12.50 -4.15 -1.09
CA ALA A 49 12.54 -3.24 0.06
C ALA A 49 11.94 -3.83 1.36
N GLY A 50 11.69 -5.15 1.42
CA GLY A 50 11.09 -5.82 2.57
C GLY A 50 9.55 -5.88 2.53
N LEU A 51 8.92 -6.14 3.69
CA LEU A 51 7.47 -6.34 3.78
C LEU A 51 6.66 -5.04 3.64
N GLY A 52 7.20 -3.91 4.07
CA GLY A 52 6.52 -2.63 4.08
C GLY A 52 7.00 -1.74 5.19
N ALA A 53 6.16 -0.77 5.56
CA ALA A 53 6.37 0.10 6.70
C ALA A 53 5.84 -0.53 8.00
N ASN A 54 6.32 -0.02 9.14
CA ASN A 54 5.82 -0.34 10.48
C ASN A 54 5.70 -1.86 10.73
N VAL A 55 6.80 -2.58 10.46
CA VAL A 55 6.85 -4.04 10.58
C VAL A 55 6.65 -4.47 12.03
N VAL A 56 5.64 -5.28 12.27
CA VAL A 56 5.38 -5.98 13.52
C VAL A 56 5.85 -7.42 13.37
N SER A 57 6.99 -7.73 13.98
CA SER A 57 7.64 -9.03 13.85
C SER A 57 7.22 -10.00 14.96
N GLY A 58 7.30 -11.30 14.68
CA GLY A 58 7.16 -12.37 15.68
C GLY A 58 5.76 -12.47 16.29
N ILE A 59 4.72 -12.21 15.51
CA ILE A 59 3.33 -12.33 15.99
C ILE A 59 3.01 -13.82 16.18
N GLN A 60 2.88 -14.24 17.43
CA GLN A 60 2.55 -15.61 17.81
C GLN A 60 1.04 -15.84 17.72
N ALA A 61 0.62 -16.83 16.93
CA ALA A 61 -0.75 -17.27 16.79
C ALA A 61 -0.80 -18.80 16.90
N GLY A 62 -1.02 -19.30 18.12
CA GLY A 62 -0.93 -20.73 18.40
C GLY A 62 0.49 -21.25 18.15
N PRO A 63 0.69 -22.33 17.36
CA PRO A 63 2.02 -22.85 17.03
C PRO A 63 2.74 -22.03 15.95
N TYR A 64 2.05 -21.13 15.26
CA TYR A 64 2.59 -20.39 14.13
C TYR A 64 3.07 -18.99 14.51
N THR A 65 4.10 -18.51 13.82
CA THR A 65 4.57 -17.13 13.88
C THR A 65 4.54 -16.48 12.51
N LEU A 66 4.27 -15.18 12.48
CA LEU A 66 4.33 -14.37 11.27
C LEU A 66 4.76 -12.94 11.57
N ASP A 67 5.26 -12.28 10.53
CA ASP A 67 5.52 -10.85 10.52
C ASP A 67 4.44 -10.16 9.68
N LEU A 68 4.00 -8.99 10.12
CA LEU A 68 2.99 -8.18 9.44
C LEU A 68 3.50 -6.75 9.26
N ALA A 69 3.25 -6.15 8.11
CA ALA A 69 3.60 -4.77 7.82
C ALA A 69 2.48 -4.10 7.04
N GLU A 70 2.23 -2.82 7.27
CA GLU A 70 1.46 -2.06 6.30
C GLU A 70 2.32 -1.82 5.06
N LEU A 71 1.73 -1.88 3.86
CA LEU A 71 2.54 -1.78 2.65
C LEU A 71 3.22 -0.41 2.55
N ARG A 72 2.49 0.67 2.86
CA ARG A 72 2.97 2.06 2.82
C ARG A 72 2.53 2.79 4.07
N ASP A 73 3.38 3.67 4.59
CA ASP A 73 3.06 4.59 5.69
C ASP A 73 2.26 5.80 5.18
N GLU A 74 1.04 5.53 4.73
CA GLU A 74 0.13 6.48 4.10
C GLU A 74 -1.31 6.27 4.63
N ALA A 75 -2.21 7.23 4.45
CA ALA A 75 -3.62 7.01 4.81
C ALA A 75 -4.24 5.85 4.00
N PRO A 76 -5.33 5.21 4.50
CA PRO A 76 -6.15 4.30 3.70
C PRO A 76 -6.57 4.97 2.38
N ARG A 77 -6.55 4.19 1.29
CA ARG A 77 -6.95 4.69 -0.03
C ARG A 77 -8.44 4.48 -0.22
N GLU A 78 -9.09 5.47 -0.82
CA GLU A 78 -10.49 5.39 -1.23
C GLU A 78 -10.60 4.53 -2.49
N ASP A 79 -11.53 3.57 -2.47
CA ASP A 79 -11.85 2.66 -3.56
C ASP A 79 -13.32 2.83 -3.99
N GLY A 80 -13.70 4.09 -4.19
CA GLY A 80 -15.05 4.50 -4.59
C GLY A 80 -16.14 3.97 -3.64
N PRO A 81 -17.24 3.38 -4.16
CA PRO A 81 -18.33 2.86 -3.33
C PRO A 81 -17.93 1.76 -2.35
N ALA A 82 -16.78 1.09 -2.56
CA ALA A 82 -16.29 0.05 -1.67
C ALA A 82 -15.70 0.62 -0.35
N GLY A 83 -15.47 1.93 -0.29
CA GLY A 83 -14.95 2.63 0.89
C GLY A 83 -13.43 2.67 0.93
N HIS A 84 -12.86 2.72 2.14
CA HIS A 84 -11.43 2.90 2.34
C HIS A 84 -10.73 1.58 2.63
N PHE A 85 -9.58 1.36 2.01
CA PHE A 85 -8.76 0.16 2.17
C PHE A 85 -7.33 0.49 2.54
N LYS A 86 -6.74 -0.41 3.34
CA LYS A 86 -5.34 -0.35 3.73
C LYS A 86 -4.63 -1.63 3.30
N SER A 87 -3.59 -1.50 2.50
CA SER A 87 -2.79 -2.65 2.06
C SER A 87 -1.83 -3.09 3.15
N PHE A 88 -1.79 -4.40 3.40
CA PHE A 88 -0.87 -5.06 4.33
C PHE A 88 -0.11 -6.17 3.61
N SER A 89 1.13 -6.39 4.05
CA SER A 89 1.94 -7.54 3.68
C SER A 89 2.21 -8.40 4.91
N ALA A 90 2.33 -9.71 4.73
CA ALA A 90 2.72 -10.63 5.80
C ALA A 90 3.73 -11.68 5.30
N SER A 91 4.55 -12.18 6.22
CA SER A 91 5.44 -13.32 6.00
C SER A 91 5.25 -14.34 7.10
N LEU A 92 5.01 -15.59 6.73
CA LEU A 92 5.00 -16.70 7.67
C LEU A 92 6.43 -17.09 8.06
N CYS A 93 6.57 -17.68 9.24
CA CYS A 93 7.81 -18.34 9.63
C CYS A 93 8.16 -19.46 8.65
N LYS A 94 9.46 -19.74 8.44
CA LYS A 94 9.92 -20.73 7.46
C LYS A 94 9.33 -22.13 7.68
N ALA A 95 9.17 -22.55 8.94
CA ALA A 95 8.57 -23.84 9.29
C ALA A 95 7.05 -23.87 9.06
N CYS A 96 6.37 -22.74 9.27
CA CYS A 96 4.92 -22.59 9.21
C CYS A 96 4.34 -22.77 7.80
N MET A 97 5.14 -22.48 6.76
CA MET A 97 4.66 -22.40 5.37
C MET A 97 4.07 -23.70 4.82
N LYS A 98 4.42 -24.85 5.41
CA LYS A 98 3.91 -26.17 4.99
C LYS A 98 2.55 -26.50 5.61
N ASP A 99 2.30 -25.97 6.81
CA ASP A 99 1.16 -26.39 7.64
C ASP A 99 0.02 -25.37 7.57
N VAL A 100 0.32 -24.11 7.26
CA VAL A 100 -0.68 -23.05 7.09
C VAL A 100 -1.29 -23.11 5.69
N LYS A 101 -2.62 -23.25 5.65
CA LYS A 101 -3.44 -23.21 4.44
C LYS A 101 -3.78 -21.78 4.03
N ALA A 102 -4.18 -20.95 4.99
CA ALA A 102 -4.60 -19.57 4.72
C ALA A 102 -4.34 -18.65 5.91
N VAL A 103 -4.10 -17.37 5.62
CA VAL A 103 -3.98 -16.30 6.61
C VAL A 103 -5.01 -15.23 6.30
N TYR A 104 -5.72 -14.77 7.32
CA TYR A 104 -6.77 -13.76 7.22
C TYR A 104 -6.46 -12.56 8.12
N LEU A 105 -6.93 -11.40 7.71
CA LEU A 105 -6.79 -10.13 8.44
C LEU A 105 -8.14 -9.43 8.59
N ARG A 106 -8.42 -8.94 9.80
CA ARG A 106 -9.65 -8.22 10.11
C ARG A 106 -9.45 -7.13 11.15
N ILE A 107 -10.24 -6.06 11.07
CA ILE A 107 -10.43 -5.14 12.19
C ILE A 107 -11.48 -5.70 13.16
N GLY A 108 -11.07 -5.90 14.42
CA GLY A 108 -11.88 -6.51 15.47
C GLY A 108 -11.92 -8.04 15.40
N LYS A 109 -12.27 -8.66 16.54
CA LYS A 109 -12.20 -10.11 16.70
C LYS A 109 -13.21 -10.83 15.79
N PRO A 110 -12.78 -11.78 14.94
CA PRO A 110 -13.70 -12.57 14.14
C PRO A 110 -14.44 -13.60 15.00
N ARG A 111 -15.74 -13.77 14.72
CA ARG A 111 -16.61 -14.75 15.40
C ARG A 111 -16.55 -16.16 14.81
N SER A 112 -16.01 -16.29 13.60
CA SER A 112 -15.89 -17.54 12.84
C SER A 112 -14.94 -17.36 11.65
N LEU A 113 -14.53 -18.47 11.03
CA LEU A 113 -13.69 -18.45 9.82
C LEU A 113 -14.33 -17.68 8.66
N ARG A 114 -15.64 -17.87 8.44
CA ARG A 114 -16.41 -17.12 7.43
C ARG A 114 -16.35 -15.60 7.65
N ALA A 115 -16.11 -15.17 8.88
CA ALA A 115 -15.99 -13.77 9.26
C ALA A 115 -14.53 -13.35 9.53
N ALA A 116 -13.52 -14.16 9.17
CA ALA A 116 -12.10 -13.92 9.47
C ALA A 116 -11.50 -12.69 8.76
N GLY A 117 -12.23 -12.11 7.82
CA GLY A 117 -11.87 -10.86 7.14
C GLY A 117 -11.32 -11.10 5.75
N THR A 118 -10.37 -10.26 5.33
CA THR A 118 -9.71 -10.39 4.04
C THR A 118 -8.66 -11.49 4.11
N ILE A 119 -8.47 -12.23 3.03
CA ILE A 119 -7.45 -13.29 2.94
C ILE A 119 -6.16 -12.72 2.33
N PHE A 120 -5.03 -13.22 2.78
CA PHE A 120 -3.72 -12.96 2.19
C PHE A 120 -3.49 -13.81 0.95
N PHE A 121 -2.93 -13.20 -0.08
CA PHE A 121 -2.58 -13.86 -1.35
C PHE A 121 -1.10 -13.70 -1.69
N GLY A 122 -0.54 -14.64 -2.44
CA GLY A 122 0.85 -14.61 -2.89
C GLY A 122 1.70 -15.69 -2.23
N ALA A 123 3.02 -15.51 -2.27
CA ALA A 123 3.95 -16.48 -1.70
C ALA A 123 3.94 -16.43 -0.16
N PRO A 124 4.06 -17.55 0.57
CA PRO A 124 3.96 -17.56 2.04
C PRO A 124 4.95 -16.66 2.80
N TYR A 125 6.10 -16.35 2.20
CA TYR A 125 7.11 -15.42 2.74
C TYR A 125 6.85 -13.95 2.38
N ARG A 126 5.84 -13.69 1.56
CA ARG A 126 5.46 -12.37 1.06
C ARG A 126 4.05 -12.38 0.50
N MET A 127 3.08 -12.38 1.39
CA MET A 127 1.68 -12.32 1.02
C MET A 127 1.17 -10.89 1.13
N GLY A 128 0.17 -10.51 0.35
CA GLY A 128 -0.48 -9.21 0.39
C GLY A 128 -1.99 -9.32 0.55
N THR A 129 -2.60 -8.32 1.19
CA THR A 129 -4.05 -8.18 1.26
C THR A 129 -4.46 -6.71 1.36
N ASN A 130 -5.71 -6.41 1.00
CA ASN A 130 -6.31 -5.09 1.17
C ASN A 130 -7.38 -5.17 2.27
N LEU A 131 -7.07 -4.64 3.44
CA LEU A 131 -7.96 -4.62 4.59
C LEU A 131 -8.97 -3.48 4.46
N PRO A 132 -10.28 -3.74 4.42
CA PRO A 132 -11.28 -2.68 4.53
C PRO A 132 -11.15 -1.96 5.87
N ILE A 133 -11.27 -0.63 5.86
CA ILE A 133 -11.30 0.22 7.06
C ILE A 133 -12.73 0.76 7.21
N PRO A 134 -13.59 0.12 8.03
CA PRO A 134 -14.95 0.60 8.24
C PRO A 134 -14.98 2.05 8.78
N PRO A 135 -15.95 2.89 8.39
CA PRO A 135 -16.05 4.27 8.85
C PRO A 135 -16.17 4.43 10.37
N ARG A 136 -16.69 3.41 11.06
CA ARG A 136 -16.85 3.38 12.52
C ARG A 136 -15.67 2.75 13.26
N THR A 137 -14.55 2.50 12.57
CA THR A 137 -13.34 1.99 13.20
C THR A 137 -12.84 3.00 14.21
N LYS A 138 -12.57 2.54 15.43
CA LYS A 138 -11.99 3.39 16.47
C LYS A 138 -10.45 3.42 16.34
N PRO A 139 -9.79 4.53 16.68
CA PRO A 139 -8.33 4.63 16.74
C PRO A 139 -7.65 3.52 17.58
N ASP A 140 -8.29 3.09 18.67
CA ASP A 140 -7.81 2.05 19.59
C ASP A 140 -8.14 0.61 19.15
N ALA A 141 -8.69 0.44 17.94
CA ALA A 141 -9.06 -0.87 17.43
C ALA A 141 -7.87 -1.83 17.34
N GLN A 142 -8.18 -3.13 17.39
CA GLN A 142 -7.21 -4.20 17.19
C GLN A 142 -7.39 -4.79 15.80
N ILE A 143 -6.28 -5.08 15.12
CA ILE A 143 -6.28 -5.98 13.97
C ILE A 143 -6.12 -7.42 14.47
N TRP A 144 -6.88 -8.32 13.87
CA TRP A 144 -6.89 -9.74 14.18
C TRP A 144 -6.37 -10.51 12.99
N ILE A 145 -5.36 -11.34 13.26
CA ILE A 145 -4.82 -12.30 12.31
C ILE A 145 -5.40 -13.67 12.65
N THR A 146 -5.96 -14.35 11.67
CA THR A 146 -6.42 -15.75 11.80
C THR A 146 -5.64 -16.61 10.84
N LEU A 147 -5.04 -17.69 11.34
CA LEU A 147 -4.40 -18.72 10.52
C LEU A 147 -5.26 -19.97 10.54
N GLU A 148 -5.49 -20.52 9.35
CA GLU A 148 -6.12 -21.82 9.14
C GLU A 148 -5.03 -22.81 8.73
N GLY A 149 -4.90 -23.91 9.47
CA GLY A 149 -4.02 -25.03 9.13
C GLY A 149 -4.64 -25.94 8.06
N TRP A 150 -3.82 -26.71 7.36
CA TRP A 150 -4.31 -27.76 6.44
C TRP A 150 -5.10 -28.86 7.15
N ASP A 151 -4.86 -29.05 8.44
CA ASP A 151 -5.62 -29.92 9.34
C ASP A 151 -6.97 -29.33 9.80
N GLY A 152 -7.29 -28.11 9.38
CA GLY A 152 -8.50 -27.39 9.79
C GLY A 152 -8.41 -26.68 11.15
N SER A 153 -7.26 -26.73 11.82
CA SER A 153 -7.02 -25.98 13.05
C SER A 153 -7.07 -24.47 12.79
N MET A 154 -7.53 -23.70 13.79
CA MET A 154 -7.59 -22.24 13.70
C MET A 154 -6.85 -21.61 14.87
N HIS A 155 -5.96 -20.69 14.54
CA HIS A 155 -5.20 -19.93 15.53
C HIS A 155 -5.31 -18.44 15.26
N GLN A 156 -5.41 -17.66 16.33
CA GLN A 156 -5.65 -16.23 16.25
C GLN A 156 -4.63 -15.45 17.07
N ALA A 157 -4.27 -14.27 16.57
CA ALA A 157 -3.50 -13.26 17.28
C ALA A 157 -4.11 -11.89 17.03
N SER A 158 -3.83 -10.95 17.92
CA SER A 158 -4.24 -9.56 17.78
C SER A 158 -3.05 -8.62 17.92
N VAL A 159 -3.06 -7.54 17.14
CA VAL A 159 -2.09 -6.45 17.22
C VAL A 159 -2.85 -5.13 17.27
N PRO A 160 -2.43 -4.15 18.09
CA PRO A 160 -3.04 -2.82 18.08
C PRO A 160 -2.93 -2.17 16.71
N LEU A 161 -4.02 -1.58 16.20
CA LEU A 161 -4.02 -0.87 14.92
C LEU A 161 -2.98 0.26 14.92
N ALA A 162 -2.83 0.96 16.05
CA ALA A 162 -1.80 1.99 16.23
C ALA A 162 -0.37 1.49 16.05
N LYS A 163 -0.10 0.21 16.33
CA LYS A 163 1.22 -0.40 16.11
C LYS A 163 1.40 -0.86 14.67
N ALA A 164 0.34 -1.44 14.07
CA ALA A 164 0.41 -2.01 12.74
C ALA A 164 0.24 -0.98 11.61
N SER A 165 -0.43 0.14 11.88
CA SER A 165 -0.64 1.22 10.91
C SER A 165 -0.91 2.57 11.60
N PRO A 166 0.15 3.27 12.06
CA PRO A 166 0.05 4.61 12.64
C PRO A 166 -0.64 5.61 11.70
N ALA A 167 -0.35 5.58 10.39
CA ALA A 167 -0.99 6.45 9.42
C ALA A 167 -2.50 6.23 9.31
N THR A 168 -2.99 4.99 9.47
CA THR A 168 -4.44 4.73 9.51
C THR A 168 -5.08 5.33 10.76
N VAL A 169 -4.41 5.24 11.92
CA VAL A 169 -4.90 5.86 13.15
C VAL A 169 -4.97 7.38 13.03
N ALA A 170 -3.92 8.01 12.53
CA ALA A 170 -3.90 9.46 12.28
C ALA A 170 -4.99 9.90 11.30
N TRP A 171 -5.31 9.07 10.29
CA TRP A 171 -6.43 9.31 9.39
C TRP A 171 -7.78 9.16 10.09
N LEU A 172 -7.97 8.13 10.92
CA LEU A 172 -9.20 7.90 11.69
C LEU A 172 -9.50 9.04 12.67
N GLU A 173 -8.48 9.58 13.34
CA GLU A 173 -8.62 10.74 14.25
C GLU A 173 -9.11 11.98 13.50
N LYS A 174 -8.58 12.23 12.29
CA LYS A 174 -9.04 13.33 11.42
C LYS A 174 -10.48 13.13 10.92
N GLN A 175 -10.88 11.88 10.63
CA GLN A 175 -12.25 11.57 10.20
C GLN A 175 -13.24 11.63 11.38
N GLY A 176 -12.83 11.23 12.58
CA GLY A 176 -13.64 11.29 13.79
C GLY A 176 -14.01 12.71 14.22
N GLY A 177 -13.23 13.72 13.80
CA GLY A 177 -13.53 15.14 13.95
C GLY A 177 -14.54 15.70 12.93
N LYS A 178 -14.98 14.89 11.94
CA LYS A 178 -16.03 15.26 10.97
C LYS A 178 -17.42 14.72 11.36
N LYS A 179 -17.63 14.37 12.63
CA LYS A 179 -18.96 14.03 13.16
C LYS A 179 -19.82 15.27 13.38
#